data_AF-A0A7X9IRZ4-F1
#
_entry.id   AF-A0A7X9IRZ4-F1
#
_cell.length_a   1.000
_cell.length_b   1.000
_cell.length_c   1.000
_cell.angle_alpha   90.00
_cell.angle_beta   90.00
_cell.angle_gamma   90.00
#
_symmetry.space_group_name_H-M   'P 1'
#
loop_
_entity.id
_entity.type
_entity.pdbx_description
1 polymer ?
#
loop_
_entity_poly.entity_id
_entity_poly.type
_entity_poly.pdbx_seq_one_letter_code
_entity_poly.pdbx_strand_id
1 'polypeptide(L)'
;NMNCKNRLFGKEFFDEYSDKSFQIKESYKWMNLASQNVSKIFSQDKKDKIIHKLISTMKRQNKHAFVNILLKTFIELEQKDPKLVKHLNNYIFNNIVQNEEIWQNYALAMIVGLL
;
A
#
# COMPACT_ATOMS: atom_id res chain seq x y z
N ASN A 1 -22.42 9.10 46.15
CA ASN A 1 -23.04 9.62 44.91
C ASN A 1 -22.31 9.08 43.69
N MET A 2 -22.66 7.88 43.25
CA MET A 2 -22.18 7.27 42.01
C MET A 2 -23.29 7.40 40.97
N ASN A 3 -23.03 8.14 39.90
CA ASN A 3 -23.89 8.10 38.71
C ASN A 3 -23.04 8.32 37.45
N CYS A 4 -22.13 7.37 37.20
CA CYS A 4 -21.50 7.25 35.88
C CYS A 4 -22.57 6.73 34.92
N LYS A 5 -23.26 7.64 34.24
CA LYS A 5 -23.91 7.32 32.97
C LYS A 5 -22.79 6.97 31.99
N ASN A 6 -22.41 5.69 31.94
CA ASN A 6 -21.65 5.11 30.83
C ASN A 6 -22.51 5.27 29.57
N ARG A 7 -22.41 6.43 28.92
CA ARG A 7 -22.99 6.63 27.60
C ARG A 7 -22.14 5.80 26.65
N LEU A 8 -22.74 4.76 26.09
CA LEU A 8 -22.11 3.86 25.12
C LEU A 8 -21.43 4.63 23.96
N PHE A 9 -21.94 5.82 23.65
CA PHE A 9 -21.39 6.78 22.66
C PHE A 9 -20.91 8.08 23.34
N GLY A 10 -20.20 7.96 24.47
CA GLY A 10 -19.56 9.09 25.15
C GLY A 10 -18.34 9.60 24.39
N LYS A 11 -17.75 10.71 24.86
CA LYS A 11 -16.54 11.28 24.26
C LYS A 11 -15.39 10.27 24.17
N GLU A 12 -15.18 9.49 25.23
CA GLU A 12 -14.15 8.43 25.30
C GLU A 12 -14.31 7.37 24.20
N PHE A 13 -15.56 6.98 23.88
CA PHE A 13 -15.83 6.08 22.76
C PHE A 13 -15.32 6.68 21.46
N PHE A 14 -15.71 7.93 21.14
CA PHE A 14 -15.29 8.58 19.90
C PHE A 14 -13.81 8.95 19.84
N ASP A 15 -13.17 9.23 20.98
CA ASP A 15 -11.73 9.50 21.05
C ASP A 15 -10.93 8.26 20.61
N GLU A 16 -11.34 7.04 21.01
CA GLU A 16 -10.74 5.76 20.54
C GLU A 16 -10.89 5.57 19.01
N TYR A 17 -12.03 5.97 18.45
CA TYR A 17 -12.24 5.91 17.00
C TYR A 17 -11.54 7.05 16.24
N SER A 18 -11.19 8.15 16.90
CA SER A 18 -10.48 9.25 16.27
C SER A 18 -9.10 8.79 15.78
N ASP A 19 -8.39 7.99 16.59
CA ASP A 19 -7.10 7.39 16.25
C ASP A 19 -7.24 6.41 15.08
N LYS A 20 -8.28 5.55 15.10
CA LYS A 20 -8.58 4.64 13.98
C LYS A 20 -8.87 5.42 12.70
N SER A 21 -9.66 6.49 12.78
CA SER A 21 -9.97 7.34 11.63
C SER A 21 -8.73 8.02 11.05
N PHE A 22 -7.79 8.43 11.92
CA PHE A 22 -6.52 9.00 11.52
C PHE A 22 -5.64 7.97 10.82
N GLN A 23 -5.52 6.75 11.37
CA GLN A 23 -4.76 5.65 10.77
C GLN A 23 -5.31 5.24 9.39
N ILE A 24 -6.64 5.24 9.22
CA ILE A 24 -7.28 4.98 7.93
C ILE A 24 -6.87 6.06 6.92
N LYS A 25 -6.99 7.34 7.28
CA LYS A 25 -6.61 8.47 6.41
C LYS A 25 -5.14 8.41 5.99
N GLU A 26 -4.25 8.13 6.94
CA GLU A 26 -2.83 7.98 6.65
C GLU A 26 -2.58 6.78 5.73
N SER A 27 -3.22 5.63 5.96
CA SER A 27 -3.11 4.47 5.05
C SER A 27 -3.52 4.81 3.62
N TYR A 28 -4.65 5.50 3.43
CA TYR A 28 -5.08 5.96 2.11
C TYR A 28 -4.09 6.92 1.46
N LYS A 29 -3.52 7.84 2.22
CA LYS A 29 -2.49 8.76 1.73
C LYS A 29 -1.25 7.99 1.24
N TRP A 30 -0.77 7.01 2.01
CA TRP A 30 0.35 6.16 1.60
C TRP A 30 0.04 5.34 0.34
N MET A 31 -1.16 4.77 0.25
CA MET A 31 -1.64 4.06 -0.93
C MET A 31 -1.68 4.96 -2.17
N ASN A 32 -2.25 6.17 -2.03
CA ASN A 32 -2.33 7.12 -3.14
C ASN A 32 -0.94 7.57 -3.60
N LEU A 33 -0.02 7.86 -2.66
CA LEU A 33 1.36 8.20 -3.00
C LEU A 33 2.08 7.05 -3.70
N ALA A 34 1.89 5.81 -3.26
CA ALA A 34 2.46 4.63 -3.92
C ALA A 34 1.95 4.50 -5.35
N SER A 35 0.63 4.62 -5.56
CA SER A 35 0.00 4.61 -6.89
C SER A 35 0.59 5.67 -7.81
N GLN A 36 0.66 6.93 -7.34
CA GLN A 36 1.23 8.05 -8.11
C GLN A 36 2.72 7.88 -8.42
N ASN A 37 3.49 7.27 -7.53
CA ASN A 37 4.91 7.03 -7.75
C ASN A 37 5.12 5.90 -8.77
N VAL A 38 4.37 4.81 -8.65
CA VAL A 38 4.42 3.71 -9.62
C VAL A 38 4.02 4.16 -11.02
N SER A 39 3.00 5.02 -11.14
CA SER A 39 2.54 5.50 -12.45
C SER A 39 3.58 6.30 -13.22
N LYS A 40 4.56 6.89 -12.52
CA LYS A 40 5.64 7.70 -13.07
C LYS A 40 6.91 6.91 -13.40
N ILE A 41 7.08 5.71 -12.83
CA ILE A 41 8.36 5.00 -12.90
C ILE A 41 8.48 4.06 -14.11
N PHE A 42 7.35 3.63 -14.67
CA PHE A 42 7.31 2.67 -15.78
C PHE A 42 6.75 3.34 -17.04
N SER A 43 7.34 3.03 -18.20
CA SER A 43 6.71 3.27 -19.49
C SER A 43 5.47 2.39 -19.65
N GLN A 44 4.52 2.79 -20.51
CA GLN A 44 3.28 2.04 -20.71
C GLN A 44 3.55 0.58 -21.11
N ASP A 45 4.48 0.34 -22.04
CA ASP A 45 4.86 -1.03 -22.46
C ASP A 45 5.37 -1.89 -21.30
N LYS A 46 6.09 -1.29 -20.34
CA LYS A 46 6.56 -2.01 -19.15
C LYS A 46 5.40 -2.28 -18.20
N LYS A 47 4.48 -1.33 -18.02
CA LYS A 47 3.27 -1.51 -17.18
C LYS A 47 2.45 -2.71 -17.66
N ASP A 48 2.12 -2.75 -18.95
CA ASP A 48 1.28 -3.79 -19.55
C ASP A 48 1.92 -5.19 -19.40
N LYS A 49 3.26 -5.27 -19.50
CA LYS A 49 4.00 -6.53 -19.33
C LYS A 49 4.01 -7.06 -17.89
N ILE A 50 4.05 -6.17 -16.89
CA ILE A 50 4.17 -6.59 -15.48
C ILE A 50 2.82 -6.75 -14.80
N ILE A 51 1.80 -5.98 -15.20
CA ILE A 51 0.52 -5.91 -14.48
C ILE A 51 -0.19 -7.26 -14.41
N HIS A 52 -0.21 -8.03 -15.51
CA HIS A 52 -0.82 -9.36 -15.53
C HIS A 52 -0.12 -10.34 -14.58
N LYS A 53 1.21 -10.27 -14.47
CA LYS A 53 1.98 -11.11 -13.55
C LYS A 53 1.68 -10.75 -12.11
N LEU A 54 1.62 -9.46 -11.78
CA LEU A 54 1.30 -8.95 -10.45
C LEU A 54 -0.13 -9.30 -10.01
N ILE A 55 -1.12 -9.13 -10.91
CA ILE A 55 -2.50 -9.54 -10.63
C ILE A 55 -2.57 -11.05 -10.39
N SER A 56 -1.88 -11.85 -11.20
CA SER A 56 -1.85 -13.31 -11.06
C SER A 56 -1.25 -13.74 -9.72
N THR A 57 -0.12 -13.16 -9.30
CA THR A 57 0.48 -13.48 -7.98
C THR A 57 -0.40 -13.04 -6.83
N MET A 58 -1.07 -11.89 -6.92
CA MET A 58 -2.02 -11.42 -5.91
C MET A 58 -3.24 -12.36 -5.79
N LYS A 59 -3.81 -12.83 -6.92
CA LYS A 59 -4.90 -13.82 -6.92
C LYS A 59 -4.51 -15.15 -6.29
N ARG A 60 -3.25 -15.56 -6.46
CA ARG A 60 -2.67 -16.76 -5.83
C ARG A 60 -2.23 -16.54 -4.38
N GLN A 61 -2.45 -15.34 -3.84
CA GLN A 61 -1.99 -14.93 -2.51
C GLN A 61 -0.48 -15.13 -2.28
N ASN A 62 0.32 -15.04 -3.35
CA ASN A 62 1.76 -15.25 -3.26
C ASN A 62 2.48 -13.90 -3.08
N LYS A 63 2.54 -13.45 -1.83
CA LYS A 63 3.17 -12.17 -1.41
C LYS A 63 4.62 -12.07 -1.86
N HIS A 64 5.41 -13.12 -1.65
CA HIS A 64 6.83 -13.13 -2.00
C HIS A 64 7.05 -13.00 -3.51
N ALA A 65 6.29 -13.74 -4.33
CA ALA A 65 6.38 -13.61 -5.78
C ALA A 65 5.95 -12.21 -6.26
N PHE A 66 4.90 -11.64 -5.66
CA PHE A 66 4.47 -10.27 -5.94
C PHE A 66 5.59 -9.26 -5.67
N VAL A 67 6.17 -9.28 -4.47
CA VAL A 67 7.26 -8.38 -4.06
C VAL A 67 8.50 -8.59 -4.93
N ASN A 68 8.87 -9.84 -5.22
CA ASN A 68 10.04 -10.14 -6.06
C ASN A 68 9.91 -9.59 -7.47
N ILE A 69 8.72 -9.67 -8.08
CA ILE A 69 8.47 -9.09 -9.41
C ILE A 69 8.70 -7.57 -9.37
N LEU A 70 8.13 -6.87 -8.38
CA LEU A 70 8.28 -5.42 -8.23
C LEU A 70 9.74 -5.02 -8.04
N LEU A 71 10.43 -5.63 -7.07
CA LEU A 71 11.83 -5.30 -6.76
C LEU A 71 12.74 -5.56 -7.95
N LYS A 72 12.57 -6.69 -8.65
CA LYS A 72 13.33 -7.00 -9.86
C LYS A 72 13.10 -5.94 -10.93
N THR A 73 11.84 -5.55 -11.14
CA THR A 73 11.51 -4.53 -12.15
C THR A 73 12.10 -3.16 -11.78
N PHE A 74 12.14 -2.79 -10.49
CA PHE A 74 12.79 -1.56 -10.03
C PHE A 74 14.31 -1.56 -10.23
N ILE A 75 14.96 -2.73 -10.14
CA ILE A 75 16.39 -2.87 -10.41
C ILE A 75 16.66 -2.66 -11.90
N GLU A 76 15.83 -3.25 -12.77
CA GLU A 76 15.91 -3.20 -14.24
C GLU A 76 15.51 -1.85 -14.88
N LEU A 77 15.25 -0.82 -14.09
CA LEU A 77 15.00 0.53 -14.60
C LEU A 77 16.33 1.25 -14.88
N GLU A 78 16.56 1.56 -16.15
CA GLU A 78 17.77 2.25 -16.65
C GLU A 78 17.82 3.72 -16.21
N GLN A 79 16.68 4.42 -16.22
CA GLN A 79 16.52 5.78 -15.72
C GLN A 79 15.49 5.79 -14.61
N LYS A 80 15.94 6.01 -13.37
CA LYS A 80 15.06 6.07 -12.20
C LYS A 80 15.43 7.21 -11.28
N ASP A 81 14.44 7.95 -10.83
CA ASP A 81 14.60 8.87 -9.71
C ASP A 81 14.89 8.04 -8.44
N PRO A 82 16.10 8.13 -7.86
CA PRO A 82 16.47 7.34 -6.69
C PRO A 82 15.57 7.62 -5.48
N LYS A 83 15.02 8.84 -5.35
CA LYS A 83 14.10 9.19 -4.27
C LYS A 83 12.78 8.47 -4.44
N LEU A 84 12.25 8.45 -5.66
CA LEU A 84 11.01 7.75 -5.97
C LEU A 84 11.14 6.24 -5.72
N VAL A 85 12.23 5.62 -6.17
CA VAL A 85 12.52 4.19 -5.90
C VAL A 85 12.60 3.94 -4.39
N LYS A 86 13.27 4.81 -3.63
CA LYS A 86 13.36 4.70 -2.18
C LYS A 86 11.97 4.76 -1.53
N HIS A 87 11.11 5.68 -1.95
CA HIS A 87 9.74 5.78 -1.44
C HIS A 87 8.92 4.51 -1.74
N LEU A 88 9.04 3.95 -2.94
CA LEU A 88 8.36 2.70 -3.29
C LEU A 88 8.89 1.51 -2.52
N ASN A 89 10.20 1.38 -2.35
CA ASN A 89 10.80 0.32 -1.53
C ASN A 89 10.35 0.40 -0.07
N ASN A 90 10.33 1.60 0.51
CA ASN A 90 9.82 1.82 1.87
C ASN A 90 8.34 1.44 1.96
N TYR A 91 7.53 1.82 0.97
CA TYR A 91 6.12 1.45 0.93
C TYR A 91 5.92 -0.06 0.90
N ILE A 92 6.63 -0.76 0.01
CA ILE A 92 6.60 -2.22 -0.10
C ILE A 92 7.00 -2.87 1.23
N PHE A 93 8.12 -2.44 1.82
CA PHE A 93 8.60 -3.04 3.07
C PHE A 93 7.59 -2.83 4.20
N ASN A 94 7.18 -1.58 4.45
CA ASN A 94 6.36 -1.23 5.60
C ASN A 94 4.90 -1.73 5.49
N ASN A 95 4.33 -1.77 4.29
CA ASN A 95 2.88 -2.02 4.12
C ASN A 95 2.56 -3.36 3.46
N ILE A 96 3.50 -3.96 2.72
CA ILE A 96 3.29 -5.23 2.04
C ILE A 96 4.07 -6.33 2.76
N VAL A 97 5.39 -6.20 2.89
CA VAL A 97 6.23 -7.27 3.46
C VAL A 97 5.89 -7.51 4.94
N GLN A 98 5.83 -6.45 5.74
CA GLN A 98 5.53 -6.53 7.18
C GLN A 98 4.05 -6.84 7.49
N ASN A 99 3.18 -6.86 6.49
CA ASN A 99 1.75 -7.12 6.69
C ASN A 99 1.44 -8.56 6.25
N GLU A 100 0.95 -9.40 7.16
CA GLU A 100 0.57 -10.79 6.84
C GLU A 100 -0.90 -10.93 6.48
N GLU A 101 -1.77 -10.07 7.00
CA GLU A 101 -3.23 -10.26 6.93
C GLU A 101 -3.86 -9.56 5.73
N ILE A 102 -3.50 -8.30 5.47
CA ILE A 102 -4.20 -7.41 4.53
C ILE A 102 -3.27 -6.77 3.50
N TRP A 103 -2.10 -7.37 3.26
CA TRP A 103 -1.09 -6.84 2.33
C TRP A 103 -1.63 -6.64 0.90
N GLN A 104 -2.64 -7.42 0.48
CA GLN A 104 -3.25 -7.30 -0.84
C GLN A 104 -3.90 -5.91 -1.05
N ASN A 105 -4.42 -5.28 0.00
CA ASN A 105 -5.02 -3.94 -0.09
C ASN A 105 -3.95 -2.89 -0.46
N TYR A 106 -2.77 -3.00 0.16
CA TYR A 106 -1.63 -2.13 -0.14
C TYR A 106 -0.99 -2.47 -1.50
N ALA A 107 -0.92 -3.76 -1.86
CA ALA A 107 -0.48 -4.20 -3.17
C ALA A 107 -1.39 -3.67 -4.30
N LEU A 108 -2.71 -3.61 -4.07
CA LEU A 108 -3.68 -3.09 -5.04
C LEU A 108 -3.41 -1.63 -5.38
N ALA A 109 -2.97 -0.81 -4.42
CA ALA A 109 -2.61 0.58 -4.68
C ALA A 109 -1.51 0.70 -5.75
N MET A 110 -0.53 -0.21 -5.72
CA MET A 110 0.51 -0.26 -6.75
C MET A 110 -0.03 -0.72 -8.10
N ILE A 111 -0.94 -1.72 -8.12
CA ILE A 111 -1.58 -2.17 -9.36
C ILE A 111 -2.40 -1.04 -9.99
N VAL A 112 -3.13 -0.26 -9.20
CA VAL A 112 -3.88 0.90 -9.70
C VAL A 112 -2.96 1.92 -10.37
N GLY A 113 -1.76 2.16 -9.84
CA GLY A 113 -0.78 3.04 -10.48
C GLY A 113 -0.20 2.49 -11.79
N LEU A 114 -0.34 1.19 -12.05
CA LEU A 114 0.09 0.55 -13.30
C LEU A 114 -0.99 0.53 -14.37
N LEU A 115 -2.25 0.78 -14.00
CA LEU A 115 -3.34 1.03 -14.95
C LEU A 115 -3.24 2.45 -15.51
#